data_AF-A0A1Q3TKN7-F1
#
_entry.id   AF-A0A1Q3TKN7-F1
#
_cell.length_a   1.000
_cell.length_b   1.000
_cell.length_c   1.000
_cell.angle_alpha   90.00
_cell.angle_beta   90.00
_cell.angle_gamma   90.00
#
_symmetry.space_group_name_H-M   'P 1'
#
loop_
_entity.id
_entity.type
_entity.pdbx_description
1 polymer ?
#
loop_
_entity_poly.entity_id
_entity_poly.type
_entity_poly.pdbx_seq_one_letter_code
_entity_poly.pdbx_strand_id
1 'polypeptide(L)'
;MKKIVLPVIAVLIVVAAKAQAPQDKAKVDKLCGCFEVEFKYAETFSPDKNYKFHDREEISGGTELTLPVEVSDKKIVMQHLLVITDSMIIKHWREEWTYENPVIWKYQGDKVWTKQILKPEQVKGKWTQTVWEVSDEPRYQGFSQWVNLDDKIIWQSTTDAPLPRREYSNRSDYNILKRTNRLSINDSGYIHEQDNQKIIRKDGADKLLAEEKGINSYKRLDDKACAAAKYYWEKNKVFWTKVRKTWDDYISTQTTIALKTQVDGKPLNEYLFALAKDYAAKKISDNEIDARIKAEVFKFIGR
;
A
#
# COMPACT_ATOMS: atom_id res chain seq x y z
N MET A 1 12.06 -59.40 47.83
CA MET A 1 12.48 -58.13 47.19
C MET A 1 11.23 -57.42 46.68
N LYS A 2 10.76 -56.37 47.38
CA LYS A 2 9.55 -55.62 46.99
C LYS A 2 9.92 -54.62 45.89
N LYS A 3 9.31 -54.73 44.71
CA LYS A 3 9.50 -53.77 43.61
C LYS A 3 8.68 -52.51 43.91
N ILE A 4 9.37 -51.41 44.17
CA ILE A 4 8.77 -50.08 44.28
C ILE A 4 8.60 -49.54 42.86
N VAL A 5 7.36 -49.32 42.45
CA VAL A 5 7.05 -48.64 41.19
C VAL A 5 6.82 -47.16 41.52
N LEU A 6 7.75 -46.28 41.12
CA LEU A 6 7.54 -44.83 41.19
C LEU A 6 6.62 -44.40 40.04
N PRO A 7 5.60 -43.57 40.27
CA PRO A 7 4.83 -42.97 39.20
C PRO A 7 5.63 -41.80 38.60
N VAL A 8 5.89 -41.86 37.30
CA VAL A 8 6.43 -40.73 36.55
C VAL A 8 5.27 -39.76 36.30
N ILE A 9 5.26 -38.63 37.03
CA ILE A 9 4.37 -37.51 36.74
C ILE A 9 4.94 -36.78 35.53
N ALA A 10 4.31 -36.96 34.37
CA ALA A 10 4.60 -36.17 33.18
C ALA A 10 3.98 -34.78 33.35
N VAL A 11 4.83 -33.79 33.63
CA VAL A 11 4.43 -32.38 33.64
C VAL A 11 4.28 -31.92 32.18
N LEU A 12 3.04 -31.84 31.71
CA LEU A 12 2.70 -31.17 30.45
C LEU A 12 2.91 -29.66 30.65
N ILE A 13 4.07 -29.15 30.24
CA ILE A 13 4.31 -27.71 30.13
C ILE A 13 3.49 -27.24 28.93
N VAL A 14 2.31 -26.68 29.20
CA VAL A 14 1.55 -25.92 28.21
C VAL A 14 2.29 -24.59 28.03
N VAL A 15 3.23 -24.54 27.09
CA VAL A 15 3.80 -23.26 26.62
C VAL A 15 2.69 -22.54 25.88
N ALA A 16 1.96 -21.67 26.59
CA ALA A 16 1.12 -20.69 25.94
C ALA A 16 2.04 -19.73 25.17
N ALA A 17 2.26 -20.01 23.89
CA ALA A 17 2.95 -19.12 22.98
C ALA A 17 2.09 -17.86 22.81
N LYS A 18 2.25 -16.89 23.71
CA LYS A 18 1.89 -15.51 23.40
C LYS A 18 2.78 -15.12 22.23
N ALA A 19 2.20 -14.93 21.05
CA ALA A 19 2.93 -14.43 19.90
C ALA A 19 3.55 -13.09 20.31
N GLN A 20 4.87 -13.07 20.52
CA GLN A 20 5.57 -11.84 20.84
C GLN A 20 5.38 -10.89 19.65
N ALA A 21 4.95 -9.65 19.93
CA ALA A 21 4.84 -8.64 18.90
C ALA A 21 6.18 -8.55 18.15
N PRO A 22 6.17 -8.43 16.81
CA PRO A 22 7.41 -8.35 16.05
C PRO A 22 8.24 -7.18 16.56
N GLN A 23 9.54 -7.41 16.82
CA GLN A 23 10.45 -6.37 17.32
C GLN A 23 10.45 -5.12 16.42
N ASP A 24 10.18 -5.32 15.14
CA ASP A 24 10.16 -4.28 14.12
C ASP A 24 8.83 -3.52 14.00
N LYS A 25 7.80 -3.85 14.79
CA LYS A 25 6.51 -3.13 14.74
C LYS A 25 6.71 -1.63 14.98
N ALA A 26 7.57 -1.26 15.94
CA ALA A 26 7.89 0.13 16.22
C ALA A 26 8.53 0.86 15.03
N LYS A 27 9.21 0.14 14.12
CA LYS A 27 9.78 0.71 12.88
C LYS A 27 8.66 1.08 11.90
N VAL A 28 7.66 0.21 11.77
CA VAL A 28 6.47 0.45 10.97
C VAL A 28 5.64 1.61 11.54
N ASP A 29 5.51 1.70 12.87
CA ASP A 29 4.79 2.78 13.54
C ASP A 29 5.39 4.18 13.24
N LYS A 30 6.70 4.27 12.93
CA LYS A 30 7.36 5.54 12.54
C LYS A 30 6.89 6.06 11.17
N LEU A 31 6.22 5.25 10.35
CA LEU A 31 5.62 5.69 9.09
C LEU A 31 4.32 6.48 9.31
N CYS A 32 3.74 6.43 10.50
CA CYS A 32 2.60 7.25 10.89
C CYS A 32 3.04 8.64 11.39
N GLY A 33 2.19 9.64 11.14
CA GLY A 33 2.40 11.02 11.56
C GLY A 33 1.87 12.05 10.58
N CYS A 34 2.12 13.31 10.91
CA CYS A 34 1.95 14.43 9.99
C CYS A 34 3.28 14.72 9.30
N PHE A 35 3.27 14.85 7.98
CA PHE A 35 4.47 15.03 7.18
C PHE A 35 4.31 16.18 6.18
N GLU A 36 5.38 16.93 5.98
CA GLU A 36 5.62 17.70 4.77
C GLU A 36 6.15 16.72 3.71
N VAL A 37 5.51 16.67 2.54
CA VAL A 37 5.83 15.70 1.50
C VAL A 37 6.29 16.35 0.20
N GLU A 38 7.34 15.79 -0.38
CA GLU A 38 7.92 16.23 -1.65
C GLU A 38 8.27 15.01 -2.49
N PHE A 39 8.00 15.07 -3.80
CA PHE A 39 8.25 13.98 -4.73
C PHE A 39 9.13 14.45 -5.87
N LYS A 40 10.25 13.74 -6.11
CA LYS A 40 11.22 14.05 -7.17
C LYS A 40 11.46 12.83 -8.03
N TYR A 41 11.37 12.98 -9.34
CA TYR A 41 11.61 11.89 -10.30
C TYR A 41 12.48 12.37 -11.45
N ALA A 42 13.48 11.56 -11.80
CA ALA A 42 14.30 11.80 -12.98
C ALA A 42 14.64 10.46 -13.64
N GLU A 43 14.44 10.37 -14.95
CA GLU A 43 14.97 9.27 -15.74
C GLU A 43 16.51 9.37 -15.78
N THR A 44 17.18 8.22 -15.70
CA THR A 44 18.64 8.16 -15.50
C THR A 44 19.34 7.48 -16.66
N PHE A 45 18.89 6.28 -17.03
CA PHE A 45 19.54 5.45 -18.04
C PHE A 45 18.52 4.82 -18.98
N SER A 46 18.89 4.65 -20.24
CA SER A 46 18.11 3.87 -21.20
C SER A 46 19.07 2.97 -22.01
N PRO A 47 18.67 1.74 -22.35
CA PRO A 47 19.43 0.91 -23.27
C PRO A 47 19.43 1.45 -24.70
N ASP A 48 18.47 2.31 -25.06
CA ASP A 48 18.42 2.96 -26.37
C ASP A 48 19.25 4.26 -26.34
N LYS A 49 20.30 4.30 -27.17
CA LYS A 49 21.21 5.46 -27.29
C LYS A 49 20.52 6.71 -27.82
N ASN A 50 19.38 6.56 -28.49
CA ASN A 50 18.60 7.67 -29.05
C ASN A 50 17.41 8.05 -28.15
N TYR A 51 17.27 7.41 -26.98
CA TYR A 51 16.20 7.74 -26.06
C TYR A 51 16.31 9.19 -25.59
N LYS A 52 15.20 9.92 -25.67
CA LYS A 52 15.09 11.27 -25.12
C LYS A 52 14.44 11.17 -23.75
N PHE A 53 15.23 11.47 -22.73
CA PHE A 53 14.73 11.51 -21.35
C PHE A 53 13.65 12.58 -21.19
N HIS A 54 12.62 12.24 -20.42
CA HIS A 54 11.61 13.19 -20.00
C HIS A 54 12.17 14.18 -18.97
N ASP A 55 11.56 15.36 -18.90
CA ASP A 55 11.93 16.38 -17.92
C ASP A 55 11.83 15.85 -16.49
N ARG A 56 12.72 16.35 -15.63
CA ARG A 56 12.66 16.06 -14.20
C ARG A 56 11.36 16.59 -13.61
N GLU A 57 10.70 15.77 -12.82
CA GLU A 57 9.52 16.15 -12.06
C GLU A 57 9.90 16.51 -10.63
N GLU A 58 9.46 17.68 -10.16
CA GLU A 58 9.50 18.05 -8.74
C GLU A 58 8.10 18.51 -8.32
N ILE A 59 7.50 17.78 -7.39
CA ILE A 59 6.12 17.97 -6.94
C ILE A 59 6.17 18.23 -5.44
N SER A 60 5.79 19.45 -5.03
CA SER A 60 5.48 19.72 -3.62
C SER A 60 4.10 19.14 -3.32
N GLY A 61 4.06 18.06 -2.52
CA GLY A 61 2.81 17.41 -2.15
C GLY A 61 2.08 18.12 -1.01
N GLY A 62 2.72 19.09 -0.36
CA GLY A 62 2.14 19.83 0.77
C GLY A 62 2.22 19.03 2.06
N THR A 63 1.10 18.92 2.77
CA THR A 63 1.01 18.22 4.06
C THR A 63 0.24 16.92 3.90
N GLU A 64 0.78 15.81 4.39
CA GLU A 64 0.14 14.50 4.37
C GLU A 64 0.03 13.93 5.80
N LEU A 65 -1.18 13.49 6.16
CA LEU A 65 -1.42 12.72 7.37
C LEU A 65 -1.40 11.23 7.03
N THR A 66 -0.48 10.49 7.64
CA THR A 66 -0.52 9.03 7.67
C THR A 66 -1.00 8.59 9.05
N LEU A 67 -2.19 7.98 9.11
CA LEU A 67 -2.79 7.55 10.38
C LEU A 67 -3.12 6.07 10.38
N PRO A 68 -2.90 5.36 11.50
CA PRO A 68 -3.31 3.98 11.65
C PRO A 68 -4.85 3.89 11.76
N VAL A 69 -5.44 2.98 11.00
CA VAL A 69 -6.90 2.76 10.93
C VAL A 69 -7.31 1.34 11.31
N GLU A 70 -6.35 0.44 11.50
CA GLU A 70 -6.49 -0.89 12.07
C GLU A 70 -5.11 -1.30 12.61
N VAL A 71 -5.03 -1.77 13.85
CA VAL A 71 -3.77 -2.16 14.49
C VAL A 71 -3.96 -3.46 15.26
N SER A 72 -3.05 -4.39 15.03
CA SER A 72 -2.84 -5.60 15.81
C SER A 72 -1.34 -5.87 15.94
N ASP A 73 -0.96 -6.95 16.62
CA ASP A 73 0.45 -7.32 16.77
C ASP A 73 1.14 -7.58 15.43
N LYS A 74 0.42 -8.13 14.44
CA LYS A 74 0.99 -8.56 13.15
C LYS A 74 0.49 -7.78 11.94
N LYS A 75 -0.39 -6.80 12.14
CA LYS A 75 -0.99 -6.03 11.04
C LYS A 75 -1.22 -4.58 11.44
N ILE A 76 -0.78 -3.66 10.59
CA ILE A 76 -1.06 -2.23 10.70
C ILE A 76 -1.59 -1.75 9.35
N VAL A 77 -2.81 -1.22 9.33
CA VAL A 77 -3.37 -0.56 8.14
C VAL A 77 -3.29 0.94 8.36
N MET A 78 -2.71 1.65 7.39
CA MET A 78 -2.50 3.09 7.44
C MET A 78 -3.24 3.76 6.28
N GLN A 79 -3.97 4.82 6.59
CA GLN A 79 -4.57 5.69 5.60
C GLN A 79 -3.69 6.92 5.41
N HIS A 80 -3.45 7.31 4.16
CA HIS A 80 -2.80 8.56 3.80
C HIS A 80 -3.83 9.59 3.34
N LEU A 81 -3.78 10.79 3.91
CA LEU A 81 -4.70 11.89 3.61
C LEU A 81 -3.88 13.13 3.26
N LEU A 82 -4.05 13.62 2.03
CA LEU A 82 -3.35 14.80 1.54
C LEU A 82 -4.16 16.06 1.88
N VAL A 83 -3.51 17.03 2.51
CA VAL A 83 -4.05 18.35 2.83
C VAL A 83 -3.59 19.30 1.73
N ILE A 84 -4.50 19.66 0.81
CA ILE A 84 -4.20 20.69 -0.19
C ILE A 84 -4.46 22.07 0.40
N THR A 85 -5.58 22.19 1.12
CA THR A 85 -5.95 23.34 1.96
C THR A 85 -6.70 22.83 3.18
N ASP A 86 -6.94 23.70 4.16
CA ASP A 86 -7.74 23.35 5.36
C ASP A 86 -9.17 22.88 5.01
N SER A 87 -9.68 23.24 3.82
CA SER A 87 -11.01 22.86 3.34
C SER A 87 -11.00 21.74 2.28
N MET A 88 -9.83 21.37 1.75
CA MET A 88 -9.69 20.40 0.66
C MET A 88 -8.74 19.27 1.06
N ILE A 89 -9.34 18.18 1.54
CA ILE A 89 -8.65 16.95 1.93
C ILE A 89 -8.92 15.85 0.92
N ILE A 90 -7.86 15.19 0.45
CA ILE A 90 -7.95 14.07 -0.49
C ILE A 90 -7.59 12.78 0.25
N LYS A 91 -8.48 11.77 0.20
CA LYS A 91 -8.07 10.39 0.52
C LYS A 91 -7.09 9.94 -0.55
N HIS A 92 -5.81 9.85 -0.22
CA HIS A 92 -4.76 9.72 -1.23
C HIS A 92 -4.49 8.24 -1.56
N TRP A 93 -4.02 7.46 -0.61
CA TRP A 93 -3.77 6.02 -0.80
C TRP A 93 -3.80 5.31 0.55
N ARG A 94 -3.82 3.99 0.54
CA ARG A 94 -3.77 3.17 1.76
C ARG A 94 -2.59 2.23 1.66
N GLU A 95 -1.94 2.00 2.78
CA GLU A 95 -0.99 0.91 2.91
C GLU A 95 -1.33 -0.01 4.06
N GLU A 96 -0.88 -1.24 3.93
CA GLU A 96 -1.02 -2.27 4.94
C GLU A 96 0.32 -2.96 5.13
N TRP A 97 0.73 -3.07 6.38
CA TRP A 97 1.92 -3.74 6.82
C TRP A 97 1.53 -5.02 7.56
N THR A 98 1.86 -6.18 6.99
CA THR A 98 1.53 -7.49 7.57
C THR A 98 2.79 -8.32 7.78
N TYR A 99 3.01 -8.74 9.02
CA TYR A 99 4.17 -9.51 9.44
C TYR A 99 4.02 -10.99 9.08
N GLU A 100 5.05 -11.56 8.44
CA GLU A 100 5.12 -12.95 7.99
C GLU A 100 3.93 -13.36 7.10
N ASN A 101 3.41 -12.43 6.29
CA ASN A 101 2.28 -12.68 5.39
C ASN A 101 2.66 -13.69 4.29
N PRO A 102 2.01 -14.88 4.22
CA PRO A 102 2.31 -15.87 3.20
C PRO A 102 1.65 -15.58 1.85
N VAL A 103 0.71 -14.62 1.76
CA VAL A 103 -0.05 -14.35 0.55
C VAL A 103 0.45 -13.07 -0.12
N ILE A 104 1.01 -13.19 -1.32
CA ILE A 104 1.51 -12.06 -2.11
C ILE A 104 0.72 -11.94 -3.42
N TRP A 105 0.17 -10.76 -3.68
CA TRP A 105 -0.47 -10.41 -4.94
C TRP A 105 0.55 -9.81 -5.91
N LYS A 106 0.87 -10.54 -6.98
CA LYS A 106 1.84 -10.15 -7.99
C LYS A 106 1.15 -9.48 -9.17
N TYR A 107 1.45 -8.22 -9.41
CA TYR A 107 0.98 -7.51 -10.59
C TYR A 107 1.60 -8.12 -11.84
N GLN A 108 0.77 -8.48 -12.81
CA GLN A 108 1.19 -9.10 -14.07
C GLN A 108 1.29 -8.09 -15.22
N GLY A 109 0.59 -6.95 -15.11
CA GLY A 109 0.30 -6.05 -16.21
C GLY A 109 -1.19 -5.92 -16.43
N ASP A 110 -1.59 -4.92 -17.21
CA ASP A 110 -2.96 -4.74 -17.70
C ASP A 110 -4.05 -4.84 -16.61
N LYS A 111 -3.78 -4.26 -15.42
CA LYS A 111 -4.69 -4.30 -14.26
C LYS A 111 -5.02 -5.75 -13.83
N VAL A 112 -4.07 -6.68 -13.92
CA VAL A 112 -4.18 -8.06 -13.46
C VAL A 112 -3.19 -8.36 -12.33
N TRP A 113 -3.65 -9.02 -11.28
CA TRP A 113 -2.84 -9.54 -10.18
C TRP A 113 -3.11 -11.03 -9.96
N THR A 114 -2.07 -11.80 -9.69
CA THR A 114 -2.18 -13.22 -9.35
C THR A 114 -1.73 -13.47 -7.93
N LYS A 115 -2.44 -14.35 -7.23
CA LYS A 115 -2.14 -14.76 -5.86
C LYS A 115 -0.98 -15.75 -5.88
N GLN A 116 0.07 -15.43 -5.14
CA GLN A 116 1.18 -16.33 -4.84
C GLN A 116 1.15 -16.67 -3.35
N ILE A 117 1.18 -17.96 -3.02
CA ILE A 117 1.33 -18.44 -1.64
C ILE A 117 2.80 -18.83 -1.42
N LEU A 118 3.44 -18.17 -0.47
CA LEU A 118 4.82 -18.43 -0.06
C LEU A 118 4.87 -19.40 1.11
N LYS A 119 5.96 -20.17 1.20
CA LYS A 119 6.21 -21.03 2.34
C LYS A 119 6.57 -20.19 3.58
N PRO A 120 6.25 -20.63 4.81
CA PRO A 120 6.53 -19.88 6.05
C PRO A 120 7.99 -19.40 6.17
N GLU A 121 8.95 -20.20 5.72
CA GLU A 121 10.38 -19.89 5.81
C GLU A 121 10.76 -18.70 4.93
N GLN A 122 10.01 -18.46 3.84
CA GLN A 122 10.28 -17.35 2.93
C GLN A 122 9.84 -16.00 3.51
N VAL A 123 8.87 -16.01 4.42
CA VAL A 123 8.25 -14.80 4.99
C VAL A 123 8.61 -14.56 6.44
N LYS A 124 9.23 -15.55 7.11
CA LYS A 124 9.71 -15.46 8.49
C LYS A 124 10.56 -14.20 8.72
N GLY A 125 10.23 -13.44 9.76
CA GLY A 125 10.91 -12.19 10.09
C GLY A 125 10.67 -11.02 9.13
N LYS A 126 9.81 -11.16 8.11
CA LYS A 126 9.59 -10.14 7.09
C LYS A 126 8.27 -9.42 7.30
N TRP A 127 8.27 -8.14 6.95
CA TRP A 127 7.07 -7.34 6.79
C TRP A 127 6.72 -7.21 5.31
N THR A 128 5.45 -7.42 4.99
CA THR A 128 4.88 -7.16 3.67
C THR A 128 4.20 -5.80 3.69
N GLN A 129 4.64 -4.89 2.82
CA GLN A 129 3.90 -3.67 2.49
C GLN A 129 2.97 -3.99 1.33
N THR A 130 1.68 -3.75 1.54
CA THR A 130 0.66 -3.75 0.49
C THR A 130 0.18 -2.34 0.27
N VAL A 131 0.26 -1.88 -0.97
CA VAL A 131 -0.18 -0.57 -1.39
C VAL A 131 -1.48 -0.69 -2.15
N TRP A 132 -2.43 0.18 -1.82
CA TRP A 132 -3.75 0.27 -2.42
C TRP A 132 -3.95 1.67 -3.00
N GLU A 133 -4.66 1.76 -4.12
CA GLU A 133 -4.96 3.05 -4.76
C GLU A 133 -5.95 3.90 -3.94
N VAL A 134 -6.26 5.09 -4.45
CA VAL A 134 -7.27 6.03 -3.92
C VAL A 134 -8.59 5.32 -3.55
N SER A 135 -9.04 4.39 -4.41
CA SER A 135 -10.28 3.60 -4.27
C SER A 135 -10.12 2.29 -3.50
N ASP A 136 -8.99 2.08 -2.83
CA ASP A 136 -8.59 0.82 -2.19
C ASP A 136 -8.46 -0.37 -3.15
N GLU A 137 -8.36 -0.10 -4.46
CA GLU A 137 -7.99 -1.12 -5.47
C GLU A 137 -6.56 -1.64 -5.22
N PRO A 138 -6.28 -2.93 -5.47
CA PRO A 138 -4.92 -3.45 -5.43
C PRO A 138 -3.97 -2.60 -6.28
N ARG A 139 -2.79 -2.29 -5.76
CA ARG A 139 -1.73 -1.63 -6.52
C ARG A 139 -0.51 -2.53 -6.65
N TYR A 140 0.25 -2.70 -5.56
CA TYR A 140 1.42 -3.58 -5.54
C TYR A 140 1.72 -4.07 -4.13
N GLN A 141 2.51 -5.15 -4.05
CA GLN A 141 2.98 -5.71 -2.79
C GLN A 141 4.48 -6.01 -2.85
N GLY A 142 5.18 -5.65 -1.79
CA GLY A 142 6.59 -5.97 -1.57
C GLY A 142 6.78 -6.50 -0.15
N PHE A 143 7.75 -7.38 0.05
CA PHE A 143 8.04 -7.91 1.39
C PHE A 143 9.55 -8.03 1.62
N SER A 144 9.97 -7.69 2.82
CA SER A 144 11.38 -7.71 3.22
C SER A 144 11.54 -7.62 4.73
N GLN A 145 12.79 -7.73 5.20
CA GLN A 145 13.14 -7.48 6.60
C GLN A 145 13.50 -6.00 6.79
N TRP A 146 13.35 -5.49 8.01
CA TRP A 146 13.99 -4.24 8.38
C TRP A 146 15.43 -4.52 8.81
N VAL A 147 16.39 -3.79 8.26
CA VAL A 147 17.82 -3.93 8.58
C VAL A 147 18.39 -2.60 9.06
N ASN A 148 19.45 -2.67 9.86
CA ASN A 148 20.28 -1.50 10.16
C ASN A 148 21.47 -1.53 9.18
N LEU A 149 21.65 -0.45 8.43
CA LEU A 149 22.73 -0.30 7.46
C LEU A 149 23.23 1.14 7.51
N ASP A 150 24.53 1.34 7.76
CA ASP A 150 25.17 2.66 7.84
C ASP A 150 24.36 3.65 8.71
N ASP A 151 24.03 3.21 9.94
CA ASP A 151 23.23 3.96 10.93
C ASP A 151 21.80 4.33 10.49
N LYS A 152 21.30 3.72 9.41
CA LYS A 152 19.92 3.88 8.92
C LYS A 152 19.12 2.61 9.13
N ILE A 153 17.85 2.76 9.54
CA ILE A 153 16.88 1.67 9.54
C ILE A 153 16.24 1.62 8.16
N ILE A 154 16.45 0.52 7.43
CA ILE A 154 16.06 0.36 6.03
C ILE A 154 15.11 -0.81 5.85
N TRP A 155 14.08 -0.63 5.02
CA TRP A 155 13.30 -1.71 4.42
C TRP A 155 13.34 -1.56 2.91
N GLN A 156 13.64 -2.63 2.19
CA GLN A 156 13.74 -2.59 0.73
C GLN A 156 13.07 -3.78 0.06
N SER A 157 12.26 -3.52 -0.97
CA SER A 157 11.66 -4.57 -1.80
C SER A 157 11.56 -4.14 -3.26
N THR A 158 11.58 -5.12 -4.17
CA THR A 158 11.34 -4.88 -5.61
C THR A 158 10.08 -5.60 -6.05
N THR A 159 9.19 -4.89 -6.75
CA THR A 159 7.91 -5.44 -7.22
C THR A 159 7.39 -4.70 -8.46
N ASP A 160 6.62 -5.40 -9.28
CA ASP A 160 5.92 -4.79 -10.41
C ASP A 160 4.67 -4.05 -9.91
N ALA A 161 4.36 -2.92 -10.55
CA ALA A 161 3.23 -2.09 -10.20
C ALA A 161 2.54 -1.50 -11.44
N PRO A 162 1.24 -1.17 -11.33
CA PRO A 162 0.57 -0.30 -12.28
C PRO A 162 1.25 1.06 -12.37
N LEU A 163 1.07 1.73 -13.50
CA LEU A 163 1.54 3.09 -13.70
C LEU A 163 0.83 4.06 -12.73
N PRO A 164 1.56 4.98 -12.07
CA PRO A 164 0.93 6.08 -11.34
C PRO A 164 0.32 7.10 -12.31
N ARG A 165 -0.58 7.95 -11.79
CA ARG A 165 -1.28 8.98 -12.59
C ARG A 165 -0.37 9.88 -13.41
N ARG A 166 0.76 10.32 -12.84
CA ARG A 166 1.75 11.17 -13.51
C ARG A 166 2.27 10.55 -14.82
N GLU A 167 2.30 9.22 -14.89
CA GLU A 167 2.73 8.46 -16.06
C GLU A 167 1.58 8.27 -17.04
N TYR A 168 0.52 7.55 -16.66
CA TYR A 168 -0.54 7.17 -17.61
C TYR A 168 -1.34 8.37 -18.16
N SER A 169 -1.26 9.56 -17.55
CA SER A 169 -1.92 10.77 -18.07
C SER A 169 -1.15 11.42 -19.21
N ASN A 170 0.17 11.19 -19.27
CA ASN A 170 1.07 11.87 -20.20
C ASN A 170 1.81 10.91 -21.13
N ARG A 171 1.78 9.60 -20.82
CA ARG A 171 2.59 8.57 -21.47
C ARG A 171 1.79 7.31 -21.74
N SER A 172 2.20 6.62 -22.79
CA SER A 172 1.62 5.34 -23.26
C SER A 172 2.67 4.39 -23.83
N ASP A 173 3.95 4.70 -23.63
CA ASP A 173 5.11 4.03 -24.22
C ASP A 173 5.63 2.85 -23.40
N TYR A 174 5.03 2.57 -22.25
CA TYR A 174 5.31 1.41 -21.40
C TYR A 174 4.09 1.07 -20.52
N ASN A 175 4.07 -0.09 -19.86
CA ASN A 175 2.89 -0.59 -19.13
C ASN A 175 3.18 -1.20 -17.76
N ILE A 176 4.46 -1.43 -17.42
CA ILE A 176 4.88 -1.92 -16.10
C ILE A 176 5.87 -0.95 -15.48
N LEU A 177 5.64 -0.59 -14.22
CA LEU A 177 6.66 0.08 -13.41
C LEU A 177 7.20 -0.93 -12.41
N LYS A 178 8.41 -1.43 -12.64
CA LYS A 178 9.10 -2.30 -11.69
C LYS A 178 9.86 -1.45 -10.69
N ARG A 179 9.38 -1.44 -9.45
CA ARG A 179 9.75 -0.49 -8.42
C ARG A 179 10.64 -1.17 -7.40
N THR A 180 11.88 -0.71 -7.26
CA THR A 180 12.67 -1.01 -6.06
C THR A 180 12.43 0.10 -5.04
N ASN A 181 11.60 -0.20 -4.04
CA ASN A 181 11.24 0.71 -2.98
C ASN A 181 12.21 0.54 -1.82
N ARG A 182 12.87 1.62 -1.38
CA ARG A 182 13.69 1.65 -0.18
C ARG A 182 13.17 2.72 0.77
N LEU A 183 12.66 2.29 1.92
CA LEU A 183 12.29 3.18 3.02
C LEU A 183 13.49 3.29 3.96
N SER A 184 13.91 4.52 4.24
CA SER A 184 14.90 4.83 5.27
C SER A 184 14.24 5.73 6.32
N ILE A 185 14.11 5.23 7.55
CA ILE A 185 13.36 5.93 8.61
C ILE A 185 14.30 6.47 9.69
N ASN A 186 13.96 7.64 10.24
CA ASN A 186 14.57 8.21 11.45
C ASN A 186 13.50 8.99 12.24
N ASP A 187 13.91 9.70 13.30
CA ASP A 187 12.96 10.42 14.16
C ASP A 187 12.40 11.69 13.52
N SER A 188 13.13 12.26 12.55
CA SER A 188 12.70 13.43 11.77
C SER A 188 11.77 13.09 10.60
N GLY A 189 11.47 11.81 10.37
CA GLY A 189 10.62 11.35 9.28
C GLY A 189 11.23 10.19 8.51
N TYR A 190 10.95 10.12 7.21
CA TYR A 190 11.52 9.08 6.36
C TYR A 190 11.72 9.52 4.91
N ILE A 191 12.61 8.82 4.22
CA ILE A 191 12.82 8.94 2.78
C ILE A 191 12.40 7.62 2.14
N HIS A 192 11.56 7.71 1.12
CA HIS A 192 11.25 6.62 0.22
C HIS A 192 11.98 6.84 -1.10
N GLU A 193 13.13 6.19 -1.23
CA GLU A 193 13.85 6.13 -2.49
C GLU A 193 13.27 5.05 -3.40
N GLN A 194 13.29 5.33 -4.69
CA GLN A 194 12.80 4.44 -5.72
C GLN A 194 13.83 4.30 -6.82
N ASP A 195 14.28 3.08 -7.07
CA ASP A 195 15.05 2.74 -8.27
C ASP A 195 14.08 1.99 -9.19
N ASN A 196 13.44 2.74 -10.08
CA ASN A 196 12.35 2.29 -10.94
C ASN A 196 12.88 1.85 -12.31
N GLN A 197 12.29 0.78 -12.86
CA GLN A 197 12.46 0.37 -14.25
C GLN A 197 11.12 0.52 -14.97
N LYS A 198 11.09 1.32 -16.04
CA LYS A 198 9.94 1.46 -16.95
C LYS A 198 10.02 0.35 -17.98
N ILE A 199 9.07 -0.58 -17.93
CA ILE A 199 9.11 -1.81 -18.71
C ILE A 199 7.93 -1.86 -19.69
N ILE A 200 8.26 -2.20 -20.93
CA ILE A 200 7.30 -2.62 -21.95
C ILE A 200 7.19 -4.14 -21.84
N ARG A 201 6.08 -4.62 -21.29
CA ARG A 201 5.75 -6.04 -21.22
C ARG A 201 4.76 -6.38 -22.32
N LYS A 202 5.16 -7.29 -23.22
CA LYS A 202 4.33 -7.77 -24.33
C LYS A 202 4.63 -9.24 -24.59
N ASP A 203 3.57 -10.05 -24.77
CA ASP A 203 3.67 -11.48 -25.10
C ASP A 203 4.57 -12.28 -24.13
N GLY A 204 4.54 -11.90 -22.84
CA GLY A 204 5.35 -12.53 -21.78
C GLY A 204 6.83 -12.12 -21.76
N ALA A 205 7.24 -11.18 -22.62
CA ALA A 205 8.60 -10.65 -22.68
C ALA A 205 8.66 -9.22 -22.15
N ASP A 206 9.73 -8.93 -21.41
CA ASP A 206 10.02 -7.60 -20.86
C ASP A 206 11.12 -6.90 -21.68
N LYS A 207 10.85 -5.66 -22.07
CA LYS A 207 11.85 -4.74 -22.61
C LYS A 207 11.96 -3.52 -21.69
N LEU A 208 13.17 -3.24 -21.22
CA LEU A 208 13.48 -2.01 -20.49
C LEU A 208 13.39 -0.81 -21.45
N LEU A 209 12.58 0.18 -21.10
CA LEU A 209 12.50 1.46 -21.80
C LEU A 209 13.50 2.45 -21.20
N ALA A 210 13.41 2.69 -19.90
CA ALA A 210 14.28 3.58 -19.15
C ALA A 210 14.27 3.23 -17.66
N GLU A 211 15.35 3.60 -16.98
CA GLU A 211 15.47 3.61 -15.53
C GLU A 211 15.13 5.01 -15.00
N GLU A 212 14.57 5.08 -13.80
CA GLU A 212 14.18 6.32 -13.13
C GLU A 212 14.57 6.27 -11.66
N LYS A 213 15.21 7.34 -11.18
CA LYS A 213 15.40 7.59 -9.76
C LYS A 213 14.24 8.43 -9.24
N GLY A 214 13.56 7.91 -8.21
CA GLY A 214 12.55 8.62 -7.45
C GLY A 214 12.99 8.87 -6.01
N ILE A 215 12.60 10.01 -5.46
CA ILE A 215 12.78 10.36 -4.04
C ILE A 215 11.48 10.98 -3.55
N ASN A 216 10.84 10.30 -2.62
CA ASN A 216 9.71 10.83 -1.87
C ASN A 216 10.19 11.15 -0.45
N SER A 217 10.15 12.41 -0.05
CA SER A 217 10.53 12.83 1.29
C SER A 217 9.29 13.01 2.16
N TYR A 218 9.39 12.58 3.42
CA TYR A 218 8.34 12.68 4.42
C TYR A 218 8.95 13.28 5.69
N LYS A 219 9.02 14.61 5.75
CA LYS A 219 9.60 15.33 6.87
C LYS A 219 8.53 15.54 7.93
N ARG A 220 8.77 15.05 9.14
CA ARG A 220 7.79 15.09 10.24
C ARG A 220 7.47 16.53 10.64
N LEU A 221 6.19 16.82 10.80
CA LEU A 221 5.65 18.09 11.28
C LEU A 221 4.98 17.93 12.65
N ASP A 222 4.65 19.06 13.29
CA ASP A 222 3.73 19.07 14.42
C ASP A 222 2.35 18.60 13.95
N ASP A 223 1.74 17.72 14.74
CA ASP A 223 0.43 17.10 14.51
C ASP A 223 -0.71 18.10 14.20
N LYS A 224 -0.59 19.35 14.65
CA LYS A 224 -1.54 20.45 14.38
C LYS A 224 -1.64 20.77 12.89
N ALA A 225 -0.55 20.60 12.13
CA ALA A 225 -0.53 20.85 10.68
C ALA A 225 -1.50 19.91 9.92
N CYS A 226 -1.85 18.76 10.52
CA CYS A 226 -2.77 17.79 9.95
C CYS A 226 -4.16 17.80 10.60
N ALA A 227 -4.53 18.86 11.35
CA ALA A 227 -5.81 18.94 12.05
C ALA A 227 -7.02 18.79 11.11
N ALA A 228 -6.98 19.44 9.93
CA ALA A 228 -8.03 19.33 8.92
C ALA A 228 -8.20 17.90 8.39
N ALA A 229 -7.09 17.19 8.13
CA ALA A 229 -7.13 15.78 7.71
C ALA A 229 -7.70 14.87 8.80
N LYS A 230 -7.33 15.07 10.07
CA LYS A 230 -7.90 14.32 11.20
C LYS A 230 -9.42 14.52 11.28
N TYR A 231 -9.88 15.76 11.16
CA TYR A 231 -11.31 16.08 11.16
C TYR A 231 -12.06 15.46 9.98
N TYR A 232 -11.47 15.52 8.78
CA TYR A 232 -12.02 14.85 7.60
C TYR A 232 -12.15 13.34 7.83
N TRP A 233 -11.12 12.69 8.38
CA TRP A 233 -11.15 11.26 8.64
C TRP A 233 -12.29 10.87 9.56
N GLU A 234 -12.45 11.55 10.69
CA GLU A 234 -13.51 11.25 11.66
C GLU A 234 -14.91 11.28 11.05
N LYS A 235 -15.15 12.18 10.09
CA LYS A 235 -16.42 12.28 9.37
C LYS A 235 -16.64 11.21 8.31
N ASN A 236 -15.56 10.72 7.69
CA ASN A 236 -15.64 9.88 6.49
C ASN A 236 -15.22 8.43 6.74
N LYS A 237 -14.64 8.11 7.90
CA LYS A 237 -14.06 6.78 8.19
C LYS A 237 -15.07 5.65 8.09
N VAL A 238 -16.35 5.89 8.39
CA VAL A 238 -17.40 4.85 8.30
C VAL A 238 -17.58 4.39 6.86
N PHE A 239 -17.71 5.33 5.91
CA PHE A 239 -17.83 5.01 4.49
C PHE A 239 -16.59 4.26 3.98
N TRP A 240 -15.39 4.78 4.26
CA TRP A 240 -14.15 4.16 3.77
C TRP A 240 -13.86 2.81 4.42
N THR A 241 -14.30 2.59 5.66
CA THR A 241 -14.23 1.26 6.29
C THR A 241 -15.10 0.25 5.54
N LYS A 242 -16.28 0.65 5.06
CA LYS A 242 -17.18 -0.21 4.27
C LYS A 242 -16.64 -0.48 2.86
N VAL A 243 -15.99 0.50 2.23
CA VAL A 243 -15.24 0.32 0.96
C VAL A 243 -14.14 -0.71 1.14
N ARG A 244 -13.27 -0.53 2.14
CA ARG A 244 -12.19 -1.47 2.47
C ARG A 244 -12.74 -2.88 2.71
N LYS A 245 -13.79 -3.03 3.52
CA LYS A 245 -14.41 -4.33 3.76
C LYS A 245 -14.90 -5.01 2.48
N THR A 246 -15.49 -4.24 1.56
CA THR A 246 -15.95 -4.77 0.27
C THR A 246 -14.79 -5.35 -0.55
N TRP A 247 -13.65 -4.65 -0.58
CA TRP A 247 -12.43 -5.16 -1.21
C TRP A 247 -11.87 -6.38 -0.50
N ASP A 248 -11.76 -6.35 0.83
CA ASP A 248 -11.24 -7.47 1.62
C ASP A 248 -12.07 -8.75 1.40
N ASP A 249 -13.41 -8.63 1.42
CA ASP A 249 -14.33 -9.74 1.17
C ASP A 249 -14.13 -10.31 -0.25
N TYR A 250 -14.03 -9.47 -1.27
CA TYR A 250 -13.75 -9.91 -2.64
C TYR A 250 -12.40 -10.62 -2.74
N ILE A 251 -11.32 -9.95 -2.34
CA ILE A 251 -9.93 -10.40 -2.53
C ILE A 251 -9.64 -11.71 -1.78
N SER A 252 -10.23 -11.89 -0.59
CA SER A 252 -10.02 -13.10 0.22
C SER A 252 -10.38 -14.38 -0.52
N THR A 253 -11.35 -14.31 -1.45
CA THR A 253 -11.88 -15.46 -2.20
C THR A 253 -11.25 -15.67 -3.57
N GLN A 254 -10.41 -14.73 -4.05
CA GLN A 254 -9.86 -14.79 -5.41
C GLN A 254 -8.50 -15.48 -5.48
N THR A 255 -8.16 -16.05 -6.63
CA THR A 255 -6.77 -16.43 -6.98
C THR A 255 -6.17 -15.49 -8.02
N THR A 256 -7.01 -14.80 -8.78
CA THR A 256 -6.64 -13.78 -9.77
C THR A 256 -7.61 -12.60 -9.60
N ILE A 257 -7.09 -11.39 -9.72
CA ILE A 257 -7.88 -10.16 -9.77
C ILE A 257 -7.59 -9.50 -11.10
N ALA A 258 -8.63 -9.23 -11.88
CA ALA A 258 -8.55 -8.41 -13.09
C ALA A 258 -9.48 -7.21 -12.91
N LEU A 259 -9.02 -6.01 -13.24
CA LEU A 259 -9.81 -4.78 -13.12
C LEU A 259 -9.85 -4.03 -14.45
N LYS A 260 -10.97 -3.36 -14.72
CA LYS A 260 -11.10 -2.38 -15.79
C LYS A 260 -10.47 -1.07 -15.34
N THR A 261 -9.85 -0.35 -16.26
CA THR A 261 -9.31 0.99 -15.97
C THR A 261 -10.44 2.01 -15.77
N GLN A 262 -11.51 1.91 -16.56
CA GLN A 262 -12.65 2.81 -16.54
C GLN A 262 -13.96 2.07 -16.88
N VAL A 263 -15.08 2.61 -16.39
CA VAL A 263 -16.44 2.24 -16.77
C VAL A 263 -17.18 3.52 -17.12
N ASP A 264 -17.80 3.57 -18.30
CA ASP A 264 -18.47 4.75 -18.84
C ASP A 264 -17.56 6.00 -18.86
N GLY A 265 -16.28 5.79 -19.22
CA GLY A 265 -15.26 6.85 -19.30
C GLY A 265 -14.77 7.37 -17.95
N LYS A 266 -15.19 6.77 -16.83
CA LYS A 266 -14.82 7.22 -15.48
C LYS A 266 -14.05 6.15 -14.70
N PRO A 267 -13.01 6.51 -13.94
CA PRO A 267 -12.34 5.63 -12.99
C PRO A 267 -13.18 5.39 -11.73
N LEU A 268 -12.90 4.32 -10.96
CA LEU A 268 -13.69 3.93 -9.78
C LEU A 268 -13.72 5.01 -8.69
N ASN A 269 -12.63 5.78 -8.54
CA ASN A 269 -12.55 6.82 -7.50
C ASN A 269 -13.60 7.91 -7.71
N GLU A 270 -13.98 8.25 -8.95
CA GLU A 270 -15.07 9.20 -9.19
C GLU A 270 -16.40 8.69 -8.65
N TYR A 271 -16.72 7.41 -8.90
CA TYR A 271 -17.95 6.79 -8.38
C TYR A 271 -17.95 6.74 -6.85
N LEU A 272 -16.85 6.30 -6.24
CA LEU A 272 -16.76 6.19 -4.79
C LEU A 272 -16.76 7.55 -4.08
N PHE A 273 -16.12 8.58 -4.66
CA PHE A 273 -16.17 9.93 -4.08
C PHE A 273 -17.55 10.57 -4.19
N ALA A 274 -18.26 10.37 -5.31
CA ALA A 274 -19.64 10.80 -5.43
C ALA A 274 -20.52 10.10 -4.37
N LEU A 275 -20.35 8.80 -4.20
CA LEU A 275 -21.08 8.01 -3.21
C LEU A 275 -20.75 8.43 -1.77
N ALA A 276 -19.48 8.71 -1.48
CA ALA A 276 -19.04 9.23 -0.18
C ALA A 276 -19.72 10.57 0.15
N LYS A 277 -19.80 11.47 -0.83
CA LYS A 277 -20.45 12.78 -0.69
C LYS A 277 -21.95 12.63 -0.41
N ASP A 278 -22.65 11.77 -1.14
CA ASP A 278 -24.08 11.54 -0.96
C ASP A 278 -24.40 10.85 0.38
N TYR A 279 -23.53 9.92 0.82
CA TYR A 279 -23.62 9.31 2.14
C TYR A 279 -23.39 10.33 3.26
N ALA A 280 -22.36 11.17 3.16
CA ALA A 280 -22.10 12.24 4.13
C ALA A 280 -23.24 13.26 4.20
N ALA A 281 -23.91 13.52 3.07
CA ALA A 281 -25.10 14.36 2.98
C ALA A 281 -26.40 13.67 3.45
N LYS A 282 -26.31 12.42 3.96
CA LYS A 282 -27.44 11.59 4.40
C LYS A 282 -28.51 11.35 3.31
N LYS A 283 -28.13 11.43 2.04
CA LYS A 283 -29.00 11.07 0.91
C LYS A 283 -29.11 9.55 0.73
N ILE A 284 -28.16 8.80 1.29
CA ILE A 284 -28.09 7.34 1.25
C ILE A 284 -28.00 6.87 2.70
N SER A 285 -28.83 5.91 3.07
CA SER A 285 -28.86 5.36 4.43
C SER A 285 -27.78 4.31 4.67
N ASP A 286 -27.47 4.04 5.95
CA ASP A 286 -26.54 2.99 6.37
C ASP A 286 -26.96 1.59 5.89
N ASN A 287 -28.27 1.36 5.69
CA ASN A 287 -28.80 0.08 5.23
C ASN A 287 -28.59 -0.13 3.71
N GLU A 288 -28.44 0.95 2.95
CA GLU A 288 -28.26 0.88 1.49
C GLU A 288 -26.80 0.95 1.07
N ILE A 289 -25.96 1.63 1.87
CA ILE A 289 -24.63 2.05 1.43
C ILE A 289 -23.72 0.87 1.07
N ASP A 290 -23.80 -0.26 1.79
CA ASP A 290 -22.95 -1.43 1.54
C ASP A 290 -23.28 -2.06 0.18
N ALA A 291 -24.56 -2.15 -0.17
CA ALA A 291 -24.99 -2.66 -1.47
C ALA A 291 -24.56 -1.74 -2.61
N ARG A 292 -24.64 -0.41 -2.42
CA ARG A 292 -24.20 0.58 -3.42
C ARG A 292 -22.69 0.57 -3.61
N ILE A 293 -21.91 0.53 -2.55
CA ILE A 293 -20.45 0.39 -2.61
C ILE A 293 -20.09 -0.87 -3.41
N LYS A 294 -20.70 -2.02 -3.05
CA LYS A 294 -20.47 -3.28 -3.75
C LYS A 294 -20.82 -3.19 -5.22
N ALA A 295 -21.95 -2.59 -5.57
CA ALA A 295 -22.34 -2.39 -6.96
C ALA A 295 -21.31 -1.55 -7.74
N GLU A 296 -20.83 -0.44 -7.17
CA GLU A 296 -19.81 0.40 -7.83
C GLU A 296 -18.47 -0.34 -7.99
N VAL A 297 -17.97 -1.01 -6.95
CA VAL A 297 -16.73 -1.79 -7.02
C VAL A 297 -16.84 -2.90 -8.07
N PHE A 298 -17.95 -3.64 -8.08
CA PHE A 298 -18.09 -4.83 -8.93
C PHE A 298 -18.27 -4.49 -10.42
N LYS A 299 -18.65 -3.26 -10.79
CA LYS A 299 -18.63 -2.80 -12.19
C LYS A 299 -17.23 -2.86 -12.81
N PHE A 300 -16.21 -2.63 -11.98
CA PHE A 300 -14.80 -2.55 -12.38
C PHE A 300 -14.10 -3.91 -12.38
N ILE A 301 -14.68 -4.95 -11.80
CA ILE A 301 -14.10 -6.29 -11.86
C ILE A 301 -14.15 -6.78 -13.32
N GLY A 302 -12.97 -7.08 -13.86
CA GLY A 302 -12.77 -7.70 -15.16
C GLY A 302 -13.12 -9.19 -15.13
N ARG A 303 -13.40 -9.75 -16.30
CA ARG A 303 -13.47 -11.20 -16.47
C ARG A 303 -12.08 -11.78 -16.65
#